data_AF-A0A656JJ31-F1
#
_entry.id   AF-A0A656JJ31-F1
#
_cell.length_a   1.000
_cell.length_b   1.000
_cell.length_c   1.000
_cell.angle_alpha   90.00
_cell.angle_beta   90.00
_cell.angle_gamma   90.00
#
_symmetry.space_group_name_H-M   'P 1'
#
loop_
_entity.id
_entity.type
_entity.pdbx_description
1 polymer ?
#
loop_
_entity_poly.entity_id
_entity_poly.type
_entity_poly.pdbx_seq_one_letter_code
_entity_poly.pdbx_strand_id
1 'polypeptide(L)'
;MKAILPDGTEIQRSHLGQPYHGTSLTPDVVFSQGLAAKGDDRRLLEHVRGNKVSAFRGTTSAPTVSRQMRQVAAEWAGEDGWVYQFDDIACWDVDKELFGRVPLPGGLFGDSPHIGECECAVPGTIPARLIMRAGQVESRYGHLRVVRWQDNIQKGKN
;
A
#
# COMPACT_ATOMS: atom_id res chain seq x y z
N MET A 1 14.92 -5.99 4.49
CA MET A 1 14.54 -6.33 3.11
C MET A 1 14.76 -5.13 2.21
N LYS A 2 15.24 -5.39 0.97
CA LYS A 2 15.38 -4.43 -0.14
C LYS A 2 14.46 -4.83 -1.28
N ALA A 3 14.02 -3.87 -2.10
CA ALA A 3 13.30 -4.12 -3.34
C ALA A 3 14.26 -4.26 -4.54
N ILE A 4 13.82 -4.94 -5.60
CA ILE A 4 14.59 -5.19 -6.82
C ILE A 4 13.95 -4.41 -7.98
N LEU A 5 14.74 -3.59 -8.65
CA LEU A 5 14.36 -2.82 -9.84
C LEU A 5 14.45 -3.65 -11.13
N PRO A 6 13.89 -3.18 -12.26
CA PRO A 6 13.88 -3.94 -13.52
C PRO A 6 15.26 -4.35 -14.05
N ASP A 7 16.29 -3.57 -13.74
CA ASP A 7 17.71 -3.84 -14.08
C ASP A 7 18.41 -4.80 -13.10
N GLY A 8 17.70 -5.27 -12.07
CA GLY A 8 18.23 -6.11 -11.00
C GLY A 8 18.84 -5.33 -9.82
N THR A 9 18.90 -4.00 -9.88
CA THR A 9 19.43 -3.18 -8.79
C THR A 9 18.59 -3.34 -7.52
N GLU A 10 19.25 -3.54 -6.37
CA GLU A 10 18.55 -3.56 -5.08
C GLU A 10 18.52 -2.17 -4.43
N ILE A 11 17.34 -1.72 -4.00
CA ILE A 11 17.13 -0.41 -3.37
C ILE A 11 16.61 -0.50 -1.93
N GLN A 12 17.04 0.46 -1.10
CA GLN A 12 16.58 0.62 0.27
C GLN A 12 15.27 1.42 0.33
N ARG A 13 14.58 1.31 1.47
CA ARG A 13 13.37 2.09 1.73
C ARG A 13 13.73 3.53 2.10
N SER A 14 12.89 4.47 1.69
CA SER A 14 12.83 5.86 2.17
C SER A 14 11.68 6.02 3.17
N HIS A 15 11.68 7.10 3.93
CA HIS A 15 10.64 7.36 4.93
C HIS A 15 9.40 7.99 4.28
N LEU A 16 8.20 7.50 4.66
CA LEU A 16 6.91 7.97 4.13
C LEU A 16 6.04 8.71 5.16
N GLY A 17 6.23 8.42 6.45
CA GLY A 17 5.33 8.87 7.52
C GLY A 17 4.23 7.83 7.80
N GLN A 18 2.97 8.28 7.85
CA GLN A 18 1.81 7.49 8.33
C GLN A 18 0.80 7.18 7.21
N PRO A 19 1.09 6.21 6.32
CA PRO A 19 0.29 5.95 5.14
C PRO A 19 -0.96 5.10 5.42
N TYR A 20 -1.75 4.88 4.38
CA TYR A 20 -3.00 4.12 4.42
C TYR A 20 -2.95 2.89 3.52
N HIS A 21 -3.53 1.78 3.98
CA HIS A 21 -3.67 0.52 3.24
C HIS A 21 -5.11 0.03 3.25
N GLY A 22 -5.61 -0.41 2.09
CA GLY A 22 -6.93 -1.01 1.96
C GLY A 22 -6.90 -2.54 1.95
N THR A 23 -7.82 -3.18 2.66
CA THR A 23 -8.00 -4.64 2.64
C THR A 23 -9.40 -5.04 3.10
N SER A 24 -9.82 -6.26 2.79
CA SER A 24 -11.07 -6.85 3.31
C SER A 24 -10.93 -7.43 4.73
N LEU A 25 -9.72 -7.49 5.29
CA LEU A 25 -9.49 -7.98 6.65
C LEU A 25 -10.08 -7.02 7.68
N THR A 26 -10.76 -7.60 8.68
CA THR A 26 -11.46 -6.86 9.73
C THR A 26 -10.53 -6.42 10.86
N PRO A 27 -10.88 -5.36 11.62
CA PRO A 27 -9.98 -4.81 12.62
C PRO A 27 -9.67 -5.75 13.78
N ASP A 28 -10.57 -6.66 14.16
CA ASP A 28 -10.31 -7.66 15.19
C ASP A 28 -9.13 -8.57 14.84
N VAL A 29 -9.00 -8.93 13.55
CA VAL A 29 -7.85 -9.68 13.04
C VAL A 29 -6.62 -8.79 12.95
N VAL A 30 -6.73 -7.63 12.31
CA VAL A 30 -5.55 -6.80 11.98
C VAL A 30 -4.97 -6.13 13.22
N PHE A 31 -5.77 -5.72 14.20
CA PHE A 31 -5.27 -5.14 15.44
C PHE A 31 -4.59 -6.16 16.35
N SER A 32 -5.01 -7.43 16.29
CA SER A 32 -4.42 -8.49 17.11
C SER A 32 -3.16 -9.09 16.47
N GLN A 33 -3.19 -9.36 15.16
CA GLN A 33 -2.15 -10.12 14.47
C GLN A 33 -1.26 -9.26 13.56
N GLY A 34 -1.72 -8.05 13.22
CA GLY A 34 -1.16 -7.27 12.13
C GLY A 34 -1.57 -7.84 10.77
N LEU A 35 -0.77 -7.53 9.75
CA LEU A 35 -0.93 -8.05 8.40
C LEU A 35 0.20 -9.03 8.11
N ALA A 36 -0.13 -10.28 7.80
CA ALA A 36 0.84 -11.29 7.42
C ALA A 36 1.46 -11.03 6.03
N ALA A 37 2.62 -11.63 5.76
CA ALA A 37 3.23 -11.60 4.42
C ALA A 37 2.27 -12.15 3.35
N LYS A 38 2.33 -11.58 2.14
CA LYS A 38 1.60 -12.07 0.96
C LYS A 38 2.42 -13.06 0.12
N GLY A 39 3.75 -12.92 0.16
CA GLY A 39 4.71 -13.71 -0.59
C GLY A 39 6.12 -13.14 -0.41
N ASP A 40 7.04 -13.52 -1.29
CA ASP A 40 8.47 -13.24 -1.19
C ASP A 40 9.06 -12.59 -2.44
N ASP A 41 8.26 -12.30 -3.48
CA ASP A 41 8.77 -11.62 -4.68
C ASP A 41 9.08 -10.14 -4.39
N ARG A 42 10.38 -9.83 -4.39
CA ARG A 42 10.92 -8.50 -4.11
C ARG A 42 11.00 -7.59 -5.34
N ARG A 43 10.53 -8.00 -6.51
CA ARG A 43 10.56 -7.17 -7.72
C ARG A 43 9.47 -6.09 -7.66
N LEU A 44 9.89 -4.83 -7.64
CA LEU A 44 8.99 -3.70 -7.44
C LEU A 44 8.02 -3.52 -8.62
N LEU A 45 8.51 -3.64 -9.86
CA LEU A 45 7.66 -3.53 -11.04
C LEU A 45 6.57 -4.61 -11.09
N GLU A 46 6.89 -5.84 -10.69
CA GLU A 46 5.92 -6.94 -10.67
C GLU A 46 4.85 -6.72 -9.60
N HIS A 47 5.20 -6.13 -8.46
CA HIS A 47 4.22 -5.72 -7.45
C HIS A 47 3.16 -4.78 -8.02
N VAL A 48 3.62 -3.72 -8.69
CA VAL A 48 2.75 -2.68 -9.27
C VAL A 48 1.89 -3.24 -10.40
N ARG A 49 2.39 -4.26 -11.11
CA ARG A 49 1.61 -5.04 -12.10
C ARG A 49 0.57 -5.98 -11.47
N GLY A 50 0.41 -5.98 -10.15
CA GLY A 50 -0.59 -6.78 -9.44
C GLY A 50 -0.13 -8.19 -9.10
N ASN A 51 1.19 -8.44 -9.00
CA ASN A 51 1.69 -9.76 -8.63
C ASN A 51 1.18 -10.20 -7.25
N LYS A 52 0.46 -11.33 -7.22
CA LYS A 52 -0.20 -11.86 -6.01
C LYS A 52 0.78 -12.38 -4.97
N VAL A 53 1.97 -12.85 -5.37
CA VAL A 53 3.03 -13.37 -4.47
C VAL A 53 4.07 -12.32 -4.11
N SER A 54 3.72 -11.04 -4.26
CA SER A 54 4.61 -9.94 -3.92
C SER A 54 4.98 -9.90 -2.44
N ALA A 55 6.24 -9.56 -2.16
CA ALA A 55 6.76 -9.26 -0.82
C ALA A 55 6.28 -7.90 -0.27
N PHE A 56 5.42 -7.18 -0.99
CA PHE A 56 5.00 -5.82 -0.65
C PHE A 56 3.48 -5.67 -0.50
N ARG A 57 3.10 -4.58 0.16
CA ARG A 57 1.74 -4.02 0.16
C ARG A 57 1.79 -2.61 -0.39
N GLY A 58 0.82 -2.28 -1.25
CA GLY A 58 0.59 -0.91 -1.69
C GLY A 58 0.00 -0.09 -0.54
N THR A 59 0.52 1.12 -0.38
CA THR A 59 0.01 2.13 0.54
C THR A 59 -0.07 3.48 -0.18
N THR A 60 -0.87 4.39 0.35
CA THR A 60 -1.02 5.75 -0.20
C THR A 60 -1.08 6.77 0.93
N SER A 61 -0.83 8.04 0.62
CA SER A 61 -0.88 9.14 1.59
C SER A 61 -2.31 9.57 1.97
N ALA A 62 -3.32 9.13 1.22
CA ALA A 62 -4.72 9.52 1.43
C ALA A 62 -5.65 8.30 1.63
N PRO A 63 -6.55 8.33 2.64
CA PRO A 63 -7.47 7.21 2.88
C PRO A 63 -8.62 7.14 1.86
N THR A 64 -9.01 8.27 1.26
CA THR A 64 -10.16 8.40 0.35
C THR A 64 -9.83 9.21 -0.90
N VAL A 65 -10.65 9.02 -1.93
CA VAL A 65 -10.49 9.56 -3.28
C VAL A 65 -10.52 11.09 -3.25
N SER A 66 -9.50 11.75 -3.79
CA SER A 66 -9.72 13.00 -4.51
C SER A 66 -10.22 12.62 -5.91
N ARG A 67 -11.24 13.31 -6.44
CA ARG A 67 -11.86 13.02 -7.77
C ARG A 67 -10.86 12.84 -8.92
N GLN A 68 -9.61 13.26 -8.73
CA GLN A 68 -8.54 13.26 -9.72
C GLN A 68 -7.61 12.04 -9.61
N MET A 69 -7.50 11.38 -8.44
CA MET A 69 -6.38 10.45 -8.15
C MET A 69 -6.67 8.98 -8.46
N ARG A 70 -7.92 8.60 -8.79
CA ARG A 70 -8.41 7.29 -9.30
C ARG A 70 -7.96 5.97 -8.60
N GLN A 71 -7.03 5.96 -7.65
CA GLN A 71 -6.70 4.81 -6.80
C GLN A 71 -6.26 5.29 -5.42
N VAL A 72 -6.92 4.79 -4.37
CA VAL A 72 -6.62 5.10 -2.96
C VAL A 72 -6.96 3.89 -2.10
N ALA A 73 -6.56 3.91 -0.82
CA ALA A 73 -6.80 2.81 0.10
C ALA A 73 -8.27 2.32 0.13
N ALA A 74 -9.27 3.21 0.03
CA ALA A 74 -10.67 2.81 -0.03
C ALA A 74 -11.03 1.97 -1.28
N GLU A 75 -10.48 2.31 -2.44
CA GLU A 75 -10.71 1.55 -3.69
C GLU A 75 -10.08 0.16 -3.61
N TRP A 76 -8.89 0.04 -3.02
CA TRP A 76 -8.24 -1.25 -2.81
C TRP A 76 -8.96 -2.13 -1.78
N ALA A 77 -9.60 -1.51 -0.79
CA ALA A 77 -10.41 -2.21 0.19
C ALA A 77 -11.74 -2.71 -0.38
N GLY A 78 -12.33 -1.95 -1.31
CA GLY A 78 -13.65 -2.22 -1.86
C GLY A 78 -14.79 -1.82 -0.92
N GLU A 79 -16.03 -1.96 -1.39
CA GLU A 79 -17.23 -1.80 -0.56
C GLU A 79 -17.21 -2.78 0.62
N ASP A 80 -17.63 -2.32 1.80
CA ASP A 80 -17.56 -3.04 3.08
C ASP A 80 -16.14 -3.44 3.55
N GLY A 81 -15.10 -3.01 2.83
CA GLY A 81 -13.71 -3.20 3.22
C GLY A 81 -13.25 -2.26 4.33
N TRP A 82 -11.95 -2.32 4.64
CA TRP A 82 -11.31 -1.55 5.70
C TRP A 82 -10.07 -0.84 5.20
N VAL A 83 -9.90 0.39 5.65
CA VAL A 83 -8.68 1.17 5.47
C VAL A 83 -7.96 1.28 6.80
N TYR A 84 -6.70 0.88 6.83
CA TYR A 84 -5.83 0.98 7.98
C TYR A 84 -4.84 2.11 7.81
N GLN A 85 -4.69 2.94 8.83
CA GLN A 85 -3.55 3.86 8.91
C GLN A 85 -2.41 3.18 9.64
N PHE A 86 -1.23 3.23 9.04
CA PHE A 86 0.00 2.78 9.65
C PHE A 86 0.68 3.92 10.40
N ASP A 87 1.41 3.56 11.45
CA ASP A 87 2.36 4.46 12.09
C ASP A 87 3.59 4.64 11.19
N ASP A 88 4.57 5.41 11.67
CA ASP A 88 5.81 5.68 10.97
C ASP A 88 6.45 4.41 10.36
N ILE A 89 6.38 4.31 9.03
CA ILE A 89 6.90 3.20 8.26
C ILE A 89 7.63 3.68 7.00
N ALA A 90 8.78 3.07 6.73
CA ALA A 90 9.55 3.30 5.52
C ALA A 90 8.97 2.52 4.32
N CYS A 91 8.93 3.15 3.14
CA CYS A 91 8.43 2.60 1.87
C CYS A 91 9.46 2.66 0.75
N TRP A 92 9.10 2.09 -0.40
CA TRP A 92 9.65 2.43 -1.71
C TRP A 92 8.62 3.28 -2.46
N ASP A 93 8.99 4.51 -2.82
CA ASP A 93 8.17 5.38 -3.65
C ASP A 93 8.13 4.82 -5.08
N VAL A 94 7.02 4.21 -5.45
CA VAL A 94 6.94 3.43 -6.69
C VAL A 94 7.17 4.32 -7.91
N ASP A 95 6.56 5.51 -7.92
CA ASP A 95 6.63 6.43 -9.04
C ASP A 95 8.07 6.93 -9.22
N LYS A 96 8.72 7.33 -8.12
CA LYS A 96 10.12 7.78 -8.14
C LYS A 96 11.07 6.66 -8.55
N GLU A 97 10.92 5.47 -7.95
CA GLU A 97 11.90 4.39 -8.09
C GLU A 97 11.77 3.67 -9.44
N LEU A 98 10.62 3.75 -10.13
CA LEU A 98 10.40 3.18 -11.47
C LEU A 98 10.50 4.20 -12.61
N PHE A 99 10.62 5.49 -12.31
CA PHE A 99 10.73 6.55 -13.33
C PHE A 99 11.87 6.29 -14.31
N GLY A 100 11.53 6.22 -15.61
CA GLY A 100 12.47 5.96 -16.70
C GLY A 100 13.16 4.58 -16.65
N ARG A 101 12.62 3.60 -15.93
CA ARG A 101 13.25 2.28 -15.72
C ARG A 101 12.41 1.11 -16.21
N VAL A 102 11.15 1.33 -16.59
CA VAL A 102 10.27 0.27 -17.05
C VAL A 102 10.55 -0.04 -18.52
N PRO A 103 10.99 -1.26 -18.89
CA PRO A 103 11.30 -1.59 -20.27
C PRO A 103 10.07 -1.52 -21.17
N LEU A 104 10.21 -0.86 -22.32
CA LEU A 104 9.21 -0.77 -23.38
C LEU A 104 9.73 -1.40 -24.69
N PRO A 105 8.86 -1.73 -25.64
CA PRO A 105 9.27 -2.20 -26.97
C PRO A 105 10.25 -1.22 -27.65
N GLY A 106 11.21 -1.76 -28.40
CA GLY A 106 12.18 -0.95 -29.16
C GLY A 106 13.34 -0.39 -28.32
N GLY A 107 13.56 -0.88 -27.09
CA GLY A 107 14.67 -0.44 -26.23
C GLY A 107 14.42 0.89 -25.53
N LEU A 108 13.18 1.37 -25.54
CA LEU A 108 12.75 2.55 -24.80
C LEU A 108 12.48 2.18 -23.34
N PHE A 109 12.45 3.20 -22.48
CA PHE A 109 12.09 3.07 -21.08
C PHE A 109 10.96 4.05 -20.73
N GLY A 110 10.03 3.59 -19.91
CA GLY A 110 8.94 4.38 -19.36
C GLY A 110 8.92 4.35 -17.83
N ASP A 111 7.81 4.80 -17.28
CA ASP A 111 7.59 4.96 -15.85
C ASP A 111 6.70 3.84 -15.29
N SER A 112 6.35 3.93 -14.00
CA SER A 112 5.32 3.09 -13.38
C SER A 112 4.05 3.04 -14.26
N PRO A 113 3.41 1.86 -14.46
CA PRO A 113 2.18 1.76 -15.26
C PRO A 113 0.98 2.50 -14.65
N HIS A 114 1.13 2.98 -13.42
CA HIS A 114 0.09 3.53 -12.55
C HIS A 114 0.51 4.91 -12.01
N ILE A 115 1.02 5.78 -12.89
CA ILE A 115 1.52 7.12 -12.54
C ILE A 115 0.43 7.94 -11.82
N GLY A 116 0.78 8.54 -10.68
CA GLY A 116 -0.08 9.50 -9.97
C GLY A 116 -0.95 8.88 -8.89
N GLU A 117 -0.83 7.57 -8.65
CA GLU A 117 -1.47 6.90 -7.52
C GLU A 117 -0.77 7.21 -6.19
N CYS A 118 0.41 7.87 -6.28
CA CYS A 118 1.28 8.17 -5.15
C CYS A 118 1.48 6.93 -4.27
N GLU A 119 1.62 5.77 -4.93
CA GLU A 119 1.78 4.50 -4.25
C GLU A 119 3.16 4.46 -3.62
N CYS A 120 3.17 4.06 -2.35
CA CYS A 120 4.36 3.60 -1.69
C CYS A 120 4.23 2.12 -1.35
N ALA A 121 5.18 1.32 -1.81
CA ALA A 121 5.27 -0.07 -1.44
C ALA A 121 5.90 -0.18 -0.04
N VAL A 122 5.24 -0.88 0.87
CA VAL A 122 5.78 -1.23 2.20
C VAL A 122 6.00 -2.75 2.30
N PRO A 123 6.74 -3.27 3.29
CA PRO A 123 6.84 -4.71 3.49
C PRO A 123 5.48 -5.38 3.58
N GLY A 124 5.38 -6.59 3.04
CA GLY A 124 4.15 -7.38 3.06
C GLY A 124 3.68 -7.75 4.47
N THR A 125 4.62 -7.87 5.42
CA THR A 125 4.30 -8.05 6.84
C THR A 125 4.25 -6.69 7.54
N ILE A 126 3.11 -6.38 8.15
CA ILE A 126 2.94 -5.19 9.00
C ILE A 126 2.59 -5.67 10.42
N PRO A 127 3.47 -5.51 11.41
CA PRO A 127 3.17 -5.91 12.78
C PRO A 127 2.04 -5.05 13.37
N ALA A 128 1.22 -5.65 14.25
CA ALA A 128 0.09 -4.98 14.90
C ALA A 128 0.46 -3.64 15.57
N ARG A 129 1.67 -3.54 16.15
CA ARG A 129 2.17 -2.30 16.78
C ARG A 129 2.30 -1.10 15.83
N LEU A 130 2.39 -1.34 14.53
CA LEU A 130 2.42 -0.29 13.50
C LEU A 130 1.03 0.04 12.97
N ILE A 131 -0.03 -0.63 13.42
CA ILE A 131 -1.40 -0.32 13.01
C ILE A 131 -1.98 0.70 13.99
N MET A 132 -2.29 1.90 13.53
CA MET A 132 -2.80 3.00 14.39
C MET A 132 -4.31 2.94 14.58
N ARG A 133 -5.04 2.82 13.47
CA ARG A 133 -6.50 2.88 13.44
C ARG A 133 -7.02 2.25 12.15
N ALA A 134 -8.30 1.92 12.16
CA ALA A 134 -9.03 1.37 11.02
C ALA A 134 -10.28 2.22 10.78
N GLY A 135 -10.63 2.41 9.52
CA GLY A 135 -11.89 3.02 9.11
C GLY A 135 -12.62 2.10 8.14
N GLN A 136 -13.93 1.99 8.30
CA GLN A 136 -14.77 1.15 7.46
C GLN A 136 -15.04 1.86 6.13
N VAL A 137 -15.07 1.13 5.02
CA VAL A 137 -15.44 1.69 3.71
C VAL A 137 -16.94 1.54 3.49
N GLU A 138 -17.61 2.65 3.18
CA GLU A 138 -19.01 2.69 2.75
C GLU A 138 -19.12 3.22 1.31
N SER A 139 -20.02 2.66 0.52
CA SER A 139 -20.45 3.24 -0.75
C SER A 139 -21.56 4.27 -0.52
N ARG A 140 -21.35 5.52 -0.93
CA ARG A 140 -22.37 6.57 -0.91
C ARG A 140 -22.40 7.35 -2.20
N TYR A 141 -23.58 7.40 -2.84
CA TYR A 141 -23.80 8.08 -4.12
C TYR A 141 -22.81 7.64 -5.21
N GLY A 142 -22.44 6.36 -5.24
CA GLY A 142 -21.49 5.81 -6.21
C GLY A 142 -20.02 6.11 -5.90
N HIS A 143 -19.70 6.49 -4.66
CA HIS A 143 -18.34 6.80 -4.22
C HIS A 143 -17.97 6.04 -2.95
N LEU A 144 -16.78 5.44 -2.92
CA LEU A 144 -16.24 4.83 -1.72
C LEU A 144 -15.69 5.90 -0.78
N ARG A 145 -16.09 5.83 0.50
CA ARG A 145 -15.63 6.72 1.56
C ARG A 145 -15.23 5.92 2.78
N VAL A 146 -14.15 6.33 3.44
CA VAL A 146 -13.79 5.80 4.75
C VAL A 146 -14.60 6.54 5.81
N VAL A 147 -15.36 5.78 6.56
CA VAL A 147 -16.22 6.22 7.65
C VAL A 147 -15.81 5.51 8.95
N ARG A 148 -16.34 6.00 10.08
CA ARG A 148 -16.26 5.32 11.40
C ARG A 148 -14.85 4.83 11.74
N TRP A 149 -13.96 5.78 12.01
CA TRP A 149 -12.62 5.45 12.49
C TRP A 149 -12.67 4.86 13.90
N GLN A 150 -11.88 3.81 14.12
CA GLN A 150 -11.62 3.20 15.42
C GLN A 150 -10.11 3.08 15.65
N ASP A 151 -9.66 3.51 16.82
CA ASP A 151 -8.25 3.46 17.19
C ASP A 151 -7.85 2.07 17.68
N ASN A 152 -6.61 1.68 17.38
CA ASN A 152 -6.02 0.46 17.88
C ASN A 152 -5.55 0.64 19.33
N ILE A 153 -6.43 0.35 20.29
CA ILE A 153 -6.13 0.39 21.72
C ILE A 153 -5.12 -0.69 22.18
N GLN A 154 -4.75 -1.62 21.31
CA GLN A 154 -3.76 -2.67 21.56
C GLN A 154 -2.34 -2.22 21.15
N LYS A 155 -2.21 -1.06 20.49
CA LYS A 155 -0.92 -0.50 20.09
C LYS A 155 -0.01 -0.31 21.31
N GLY A 156 1.17 -0.94 21.29
CA GLY A 156 2.17 -0.88 22.36
C GLY A 156 2.07 -1.98 23.42
N LYS A 157 1.12 -2.91 23.31
CA LYS A 157 1.01 -4.07 24.22
C LYS A 157 1.65 -5.36 23.69
N ASN A 158 2.11 -5.36 22.43
CA ASN A 158 2.71 -6.49 21.71
C ASN A 158 4.08 -6.15 21.11
#